data_AF-A0A2V6KS98-F1
#
_entry.id   AF-A0A2V6KS98-F1
#
_cell.length_a   1.000
_cell.length_b   1.000
_cell.length_c   1.000
_cell.angle_alpha   90.00
_cell.angle_beta   90.00
_cell.angle_gamma   90.00
#
_symmetry.space_group_name_H-M   'P 1'
#
loop_
_entity.id
_entity.type
_entity.pdbx_description
1 polymer ?
#
loop_
_entity_poly.entity_id
_entity_poly.type
_entity_poly.pdbx_seq_one_letter_code
_entity_poly.pdbx_strand_id
1 'polypeptide(L)'
;RGGIDVFGCNAAFRRELLRLEESHSSLVGLLVWLGFRRKAIPYKRARRQHGKSAWTFARKMRYLVDSLFSFSDLPIKVLLWIGSIGIVISLIFSVIVLWARLSGRIHVPGYSPIVLTVTFFGSINLICFGIVGSYVWRA
;
A
#
# COMPACT_ATOMS: atom_id res chain seq x y z
N ARG A 1 15.83 -1.40 19.14
CA ARG A 1 16.32 -2.75 19.47
C ARG A 1 15.71 -3.66 18.41
N GLY A 2 16.52 -4.34 17.60
CA GLY A 2 16.04 -5.09 16.42
C GLY A 2 16.60 -4.50 15.12
N GLY A 3 17.24 -5.35 14.34
CA GLY A 3 17.95 -5.01 13.10
C GLY A 3 19.20 -5.86 12.94
N ILE A 4 19.38 -6.44 11.74
CA ILE A 4 20.57 -7.20 11.36
C ILE A 4 21.64 -6.19 10.92
N ASP A 5 22.73 -6.05 11.68
CA ASP A 5 23.86 -5.20 11.26
C ASP A 5 24.81 -5.94 10.33
N VAL A 6 24.99 -7.24 10.55
CA VAL A 6 25.91 -8.11 9.81
C VAL A 6 25.22 -9.45 9.61
N PHE A 7 25.36 -10.02 8.42
CA PHE A 7 24.96 -11.38 8.13
C PHE A 7 26.12 -12.11 7.42
N GLY A 8 26.27 -13.40 7.72
CA GLY A 8 27.13 -14.30 6.97
C GLY A 8 26.26 -15.21 6.10
N CYS A 9 26.72 -15.53 4.90
CA CYS A 9 26.04 -16.47 4.00
C CYS A 9 27.03 -17.48 3.41
N ASN A 10 26.52 -18.67 3.08
CA ASN A 10 27.31 -19.67 2.36
C ASN A 10 27.27 -19.40 0.84
N ALA A 11 28.13 -20.09 0.09
CA ALA A 11 28.22 -19.90 -1.37
C ALA A 11 26.90 -20.26 -2.10
N ALA A 12 26.14 -21.23 -1.62
CA ALA A 12 24.85 -21.61 -2.20
C ALA A 12 23.81 -20.50 -2.07
N PHE A 13 23.68 -19.92 -0.88
CA PHE A 13 22.79 -18.81 -0.59
C PHE A 13 23.16 -17.57 -1.41
N ARG A 14 24.46 -17.24 -1.50
CA ARG A 14 24.93 -16.10 -2.29
C ARG A 14 24.50 -16.21 -3.76
N ARG A 15 24.59 -17.39 -4.36
CA ARG A 15 24.19 -17.60 -5.77
C ARG A 15 22.69 -17.36 -5.98
N GLU A 16 21.86 -17.82 -5.05
CA GLU A 16 20.41 -17.64 -5.16
C GLU A 16 19.99 -16.20 -4.90
N LEU A 17 20.64 -15.52 -3.94
CA LEU A 17 20.41 -14.10 -3.69
C LEU A 17 20.76 -13.24 -4.91
N LEU A 18 21.86 -13.55 -5.61
CA LEU A 18 22.28 -12.83 -6.82
C LEU A 18 21.39 -13.10 -8.04
N ARG A 19 20.52 -14.11 -8.00
CA ARG A 19 19.52 -14.36 -9.05
C ARG A 19 18.25 -13.53 -8.88
N LEU A 20 18.04 -12.92 -7.72
CA LEU A 20 16.89 -12.07 -7.47
C LEU A 20 17.17 -10.67 -8.02
N GLU A 21 16.56 -10.31 -9.14
CA GLU A 21 16.69 -9.01 -9.82
C GLU A 21 15.76 -7.92 -9.26
N GLU A 22 15.39 -8.00 -7.97
CA GLU A 22 14.45 -7.03 -7.39
C GLU A 22 15.12 -5.70 -7.02
N SER A 23 14.92 -4.68 -7.86
CA SER A 23 15.50 -3.33 -7.75
C SER A 23 15.14 -2.55 -6.49
N HIS A 24 13.99 -2.84 -5.86
CA HIS A 24 13.45 -2.11 -4.71
C HIS A 24 13.27 -2.98 -3.45
N SER A 25 14.01 -4.08 -3.35
CA SER A 25 13.83 -5.02 -2.25
C SER A 25 14.70 -4.69 -1.04
N SER A 26 14.15 -4.91 0.15
CA SER A 26 14.96 -4.82 1.36
C SER A 26 15.82 -6.07 1.51
N LEU A 27 17.14 -5.91 1.64
CA LEU A 27 18.06 -7.03 1.79
C LEU A 27 17.65 -7.96 2.93
N VAL A 28 17.22 -7.40 4.08
CA VAL A 28 16.72 -8.18 5.22
C VAL A 28 15.45 -8.98 4.87
N GLY A 29 14.55 -8.43 4.06
CA GLY A 29 13.38 -9.13 3.55
C GLY A 29 13.77 -10.30 2.66
N LEU A 30 14.68 -10.10 1.70
CA LEU A 30 15.20 -11.16 0.83
C LEU A 30 15.85 -12.30 1.61
N LEU A 31 16.64 -11.97 2.64
CA LEU A 31 17.25 -12.97 3.54
C LEU A 31 16.19 -13.85 4.22
N VAL A 32 15.06 -13.26 4.59
CA VAL A 32 13.95 -13.96 5.23
C VAL A 32 13.14 -14.76 4.21
N TRP A 33 12.99 -14.26 2.98
CA TRP A 33 12.16 -14.86 1.94
C TRP A 33 12.78 -16.13 1.34
N LEU A 34 14.09 -16.16 1.11
CA LEU A 34 14.82 -17.30 0.52
C LEU A 34 14.72 -18.62 1.33
N GLY A 35 14.25 -18.60 2.59
CA GLY A 35 13.89 -19.83 3.33
C GLY A 35 15.04 -20.74 3.77
N PHE A 36 16.30 -20.42 3.48
CA PHE A 36 17.46 -21.22 3.92
C PHE A 36 17.57 -21.30 5.46
N ARG A 37 18.25 -22.36 5.95
CA ARG A 37 18.58 -22.51 7.38
C ARG A 37 19.33 -21.29 7.89
N ARG A 38 18.77 -20.65 8.92
CA ARG A 38 19.30 -19.45 9.56
C ARG A 38 19.47 -19.68 11.06
N LYS A 39 20.52 -19.11 11.63
CA LYS A 39 20.74 -19.06 13.07
C LYS A 39 20.96 -17.62 13.48
N ALA A 40 20.11 -17.09 14.36
CA ALA A 40 20.29 -15.76 14.91
C ALA A 40 21.31 -15.81 16.06
N ILE A 41 22.36 -15.01 15.97
CA ILE A 41 23.34 -14.84 17.05
C ILE A 41 23.04 -13.51 17.74
N PRO A 42 22.42 -13.51 18.94
CA PRO A 42 22.17 -12.27 19.65
C PRO A 42 23.51 -11.68 20.12
N TYR A 43 23.71 -10.39 19.90
CA TYR A 43 24.83 -9.64 20.46
C TYR A 43 24.31 -8.37 21.13
N LYS A 44 25.00 -7.92 22.17
CA LYS A 44 24.66 -6.68 22.87
C LYS A 44 25.32 -5.51 22.13
N ARG A 45 24.53 -4.70 21.41
CA ARG A 45 25.04 -3.47 20.78
C ARG A 45 25.60 -2.53 21.83
N ALA A 46 26.86 -2.13 21.68
CA ALA A 46 27.43 -1.02 22.43
C ALA A 46 26.72 0.29 22.08
N ARG A 47 26.62 1.20 23.06
CA ARG A 47 26.09 2.54 22.83
C ARG A 47 27.07 3.28 21.91
N ARG A 48 26.57 3.83 20.80
CA ARG A 48 27.40 4.64 19.89
C ARG A 48 28.00 5.80 20.68
N GLN A 49 29.33 5.94 20.62
CA GLN A 49 30.03 7.04 21.28
C GLN A 49 29.95 8.33 20.44
N HIS A 50 29.98 8.22 19.11
CA HIS A 50 29.87 9.34 18.18
C HIS A 50 28.87 9.06 17.05
N GLY A 51 28.26 10.13 16.52
CA GLY A 51 27.29 10.09 15.40
C GLY A 51 25.82 10.05 15.82
N LYS A 52 24.95 10.66 15.00
CA LYS A 52 23.48 10.60 15.13
C LYS A 52 22.94 9.38 14.39
N SER A 53 21.84 8.79 14.89
CA SER A 53 21.20 7.65 14.21
C SER A 53 20.78 8.04 12.78
N ALA A 54 21.35 7.38 11.77
CA ALA A 54 20.89 7.50 10.39
C ALA A 54 19.45 6.99 10.20
N TRP A 55 18.92 6.22 11.15
CA TRP A 55 17.54 5.75 11.20
C TRP A 55 16.69 6.70 12.04
N THR A 56 16.19 7.75 11.39
CA THR A 56 15.16 8.65 11.92
C THR A 56 13.77 8.02 11.78
N PHE A 57 12.79 8.49 12.56
CA PHE A 57 11.40 8.01 12.47
C PHE A 57 10.84 8.15 11.03
N ALA A 58 11.17 9.25 10.34
CA ALA A 58 10.79 9.45 8.94
C ALA A 58 11.38 8.37 8.00
N ARG A 59 12.63 7.94 8.21
CA ARG A 59 13.24 6.84 7.44
C ARG A 59 12.60 5.49 7.76
N LYS A 60 12.18 5.26 9.01
CA LYS A 60 11.40 4.06 9.39
C LYS A 60 10.08 4.01 8.66
N MET A 61 9.35 5.13 8.63
CA MET A 61 8.05 5.20 7.97
C MET A 61 8.18 4.98 6.46
N ARG A 62 9.15 5.64 5.81
CA ARG A 62 9.43 5.41 4.38
C ARG A 62 9.76 3.95 4.08
N TYR A 63 10.63 3.33 4.88
CA TYR A 63 10.98 1.92 4.70
C TYR A 63 9.77 0.98 4.85
N LEU A 64 8.87 1.29 5.79
CA LEU A 64 7.65 0.51 6.00
C LEU A 64 6.70 0.66 4.81
N VAL A 65 6.53 1.89 4.32
CA VAL A 65 5.73 2.21 3.13
C VAL A 65 6.31 1.50 1.89
N ASP A 66 7.62 1.59 1.66
CA ASP A 66 8.29 0.89 0.56
C ASP A 66 8.10 -0.63 0.68
N SER A 67 8.29 -1.22 1.87
CA SER A 67 8.02 -2.66 2.05
C SER A 67 6.57 -3.05 1.80
N LEU A 68 5.60 -2.23 2.22
CA LEU A 68 4.19 -2.49 1.94
C LEU A 68 3.89 -2.43 0.44
N PHE A 69 4.46 -1.45 -0.27
CA PHE A 69 4.29 -1.35 -1.71
C PHE A 69 5.06 -2.43 -2.47
N SER A 70 6.23 -2.89 -2.01
CA SER A 70 7.05 -3.87 -2.74
C SER A 70 6.65 -5.33 -2.51
N PHE A 71 5.94 -5.65 -1.42
CA PHE A 71 5.60 -7.03 -1.09
C PHE A 71 4.10 -7.30 -0.94
N SER A 72 3.23 -6.30 -1.10
CA SER A 72 1.80 -6.48 -0.86
C SER A 72 0.94 -5.81 -1.92
N ASP A 73 -0.10 -6.52 -2.35
CA ASP A 73 -1.19 -5.99 -3.17
C ASP A 73 -2.29 -5.31 -2.33
N LEU A 74 -2.04 -5.16 -1.03
CA LEU A 74 -2.90 -4.47 -0.07
C LEU A 74 -3.36 -3.06 -0.50
N PRO A 75 -2.47 -2.13 -0.91
CA PRO A 75 -2.91 -0.78 -1.29
C PRO A 75 -3.87 -0.78 -2.47
N ILE A 76 -3.68 -1.70 -3.42
CA ILE A 76 -4.53 -1.87 -4.59
C ILE A 76 -5.89 -2.44 -4.20
N LYS A 77 -5.89 -3.48 -3.35
CA LYS A 77 -7.12 -4.05 -2.78
C LYS A 77 -7.92 -3.01 -2.01
N VAL A 78 -7.27 -2.16 -1.22
CA VAL A 78 -7.94 -1.08 -0.49
C VAL A 78 -8.64 -0.12 -1.45
N LEU A 79 -8.01 0.26 -2.56
CA LEU A 79 -8.63 1.11 -3.58
C LEU A 79 -9.90 0.49 -4.17
N LEU A 80 -9.85 -0.81 -4.49
CA LEU A 80 -11.01 -1.56 -4.98
C LEU A 80 -12.14 -1.63 -3.95
N TRP A 81 -11.82 -1.85 -2.68
CA TRP A 81 -12.80 -1.86 -1.59
C TRP A 81 -13.43 -0.48 -1.39
N ILE A 82 -12.63 0.59 -1.34
CA ILE A 82 -13.15 1.96 -1.19
C ILE A 82 -14.00 2.34 -2.41
N GLY A 83 -13.57 2.00 -3.62
CA GLY A 83 -14.35 2.23 -4.84
C GLY A 83 -15.68 1.47 -4.82
N SER A 84 -15.67 0.21 -4.39
CA SER A 84 -16.88 -0.62 -4.29
C SER A 84 -17.86 -0.07 -3.25
N ILE A 85 -17.36 0.31 -2.06
CA ILE A 85 -18.16 0.97 -1.02
C ILE A 85 -18.68 2.32 -1.53
N GLY A 86 -17.84 3.06 -2.26
CA GLY A 86 -18.19 4.33 -2.90
C GLY A 86 -19.38 4.19 -3.86
N ILE A 87 -19.42 3.13 -4.67
CA ILE A 87 -20.57 2.84 -5.54
C ILE A 87 -21.85 2.63 -4.73
N VAL A 88 -21.79 1.85 -3.65
CA VAL A 88 -22.95 1.61 -2.78
C VAL A 88 -23.44 2.91 -2.16
N ILE A 89 -22.53 3.74 -1.65
CA ILE A 89 -22.87 5.06 -1.10
C ILE A 89 -23.46 5.96 -2.18
N SER A 90 -22.86 5.99 -3.39
CA SER A 90 -23.37 6.78 -4.52
C SER A 90 -24.78 6.35 -4.93
N LEU A 91 -25.09 5.05 -4.86
CA LEU A 91 -26.43 4.54 -5.17
C LEU A 91 -27.45 4.99 -4.11
N ILE A 92 -27.10 4.91 -2.83
CA ILE A 92 -27.96 5.39 -1.73
C ILE A 92 -28.17 6.90 -1.86
N PHE A 93 -27.10 7.67 -2.09
CA PHE A 93 -27.15 9.12 -2.26
C PHE A 93 -27.99 9.51 -3.48
N SER A 94 -27.86 8.78 -4.57
CA SER A 94 -28.69 8.91 -5.78
C SER A 94 -30.17 8.79 -5.44
N VAL A 95 -30.58 7.75 -4.71
CA VAL A 95 -31.98 7.53 -4.30
C VAL A 95 -32.48 8.68 -3.42
N ILE A 96 -31.70 9.11 -2.43
CA ILE A 96 -32.05 10.21 -1.52
C ILE A 96 -32.24 11.52 -2.31
N VAL A 97 -31.32 11.85 -3.20
CA VAL A 97 -31.36 13.09 -4.00
C VAL A 97 -32.53 13.06 -4.99
N LEU A 98 -32.83 11.91 -5.60
CA LEU A 98 -33.99 11.76 -6.48
C LEU A 98 -35.30 11.97 -5.69
N TRP A 99 -35.41 11.36 -4.52
CA TRP A 99 -36.60 11.48 -3.67
C TRP A 99 -36.81 12.91 -3.15
N ALA A 100 -35.72 13.57 -2.76
CA ALA A 100 -35.74 14.98 -2.36
C ALA A 100 -36.11 15.93 -3.51
N ARG A 101 -35.71 15.61 -4.75
CA ARG A 101 -36.13 16.35 -5.95
C ARG A 101 -37.61 16.16 -6.26
N LEU A 102 -38.13 14.94 -6.15
CA LEU A 102 -39.55 14.64 -6.35
C LEU A 102 -40.44 15.30 -5.27
N SER A 103 -39.93 15.42 -4.04
CA SER A 103 -40.62 16.07 -2.93
C SER A 103 -40.52 17.61 -2.93
N GLY A 104 -39.96 18.22 -3.99
CA GLY A 104 -39.86 19.68 -4.13
C GLY A 104 -38.92 20.38 -3.14
N ARG A 105 -38.09 19.63 -2.40
CA ARG A 105 -37.18 20.20 -1.37
C ARG A 105 -35.93 20.84 -1.96
N ILE A 106 -35.57 20.50 -3.20
CA ILE A 106 -34.38 21.04 -3.89
C ILE A 106 -34.84 22.11 -4.88
N HIS A 107 -34.78 23.38 -4.46
CA HIS A 107 -35.15 24.53 -5.29
C HIS A 107 -34.06 24.95 -6.29
N VAL A 108 -32.81 24.49 -6.09
CA VAL A 108 -31.69 24.88 -6.96
C VAL A 108 -31.69 24.02 -8.22
N PRO A 109 -31.89 24.60 -9.42
CA PRO A 109 -31.79 23.87 -10.67
C PRO A 109 -30.36 23.35 -10.88
N GLY A 110 -30.21 22.12 -11.35
CA GLY A 110 -28.92 21.52 -11.68
C GLY A 110 -28.16 20.87 -10.51
N TYR A 111 -28.47 21.19 -9.24
CA TYR A 111 -27.76 20.59 -8.09
C TYR A 111 -27.86 19.05 -8.08
N SER A 112 -29.07 18.52 -8.26
CA SER A 112 -29.31 17.07 -8.25
C SER A 112 -28.49 16.31 -9.31
N PRO A 113 -28.58 16.62 -10.63
CA PRO A 113 -27.80 15.91 -11.64
C PRO A 113 -26.29 16.09 -11.49
N ILE A 114 -25.81 17.27 -11.04
CA ILE A 114 -24.37 17.51 -10.84
C ILE A 114 -23.82 16.60 -9.74
N VAL A 115 -24.45 16.59 -8.56
CA VAL A 115 -23.98 15.77 -7.43
C VAL A 115 -24.04 14.28 -7.74
N LEU A 116 -25.11 13.82 -8.40
CA LEU A 116 -25.24 12.45 -8.88
C LEU A 116 -24.11 12.06 -9.83
N THR A 117 -23.86 12.90 -10.85
CA THR A 117 -22.83 12.64 -11.87
C THR A 117 -21.44 12.60 -11.23
N VAL A 118 -21.10 13.61 -10.41
CA VAL A 118 -19.78 13.70 -9.76
C VAL A 118 -19.52 12.51 -8.83
N THR A 119 -20.50 12.11 -8.03
CA THR A 119 -20.34 10.99 -7.07
C THR A 119 -20.24 9.65 -7.80
N PHE A 120 -21.03 9.46 -8.86
CA PHE A 120 -20.99 8.26 -9.69
C PHE A 120 -19.66 8.11 -10.43
N PHE A 121 -19.24 9.15 -11.15
CA PHE A 121 -17.95 9.15 -11.85
C PHE A 121 -16.78 9.10 -10.88
N GLY A 122 -16.85 9.72 -9.70
CA GLY A 122 -15.82 9.60 -8.67
C GLY A 122 -15.62 8.16 -8.22
N SER A 123 -16.73 7.44 -7.97
CA SER A 123 -16.69 6.04 -7.54
C SER A 123 -16.15 5.11 -8.65
N ILE A 124 -16.57 5.32 -9.90
CA ILE A 124 -16.12 4.51 -11.04
C ILE A 124 -14.63 4.70 -11.32
N ASN A 125 -14.12 5.94 -11.23
CA ASN A 125 -12.71 6.25 -11.43
C ASN A 125 -11.84 5.55 -10.39
N LEU A 126 -12.27 5.52 -9.12
CA LEU A 126 -11.52 4.88 -8.05
C LEU A 126 -11.39 3.36 -8.26
N ILE A 127 -12.46 2.71 -8.75
CA ILE A 127 -12.41 1.30 -9.15
C ILE A 127 -11.47 1.12 -10.35
N CYS A 128 -11.56 1.99 -11.35
CA CYS A 128 -10.73 1.92 -12.54
C CYS A 128 -9.23 1.98 -12.19
N PHE A 129 -8.83 2.91 -11.30
CA PHE A 129 -7.46 2.97 -10.78
C PHE A 129 -7.08 1.72 -9.97
N GLY A 130 -8.00 1.14 -9.20
CA GLY A 130 -7.79 -0.14 -8.52
C GLY A 130 -7.52 -1.28 -9.49
N ILE A 131 -8.28 -1.38 -10.59
CA ILE A 131 -8.08 -2.41 -11.62
C ILE A 131 -6.74 -2.22 -12.33
N VAL A 132 -6.44 -1.00 -12.78
CA VAL A 132 -5.16 -0.68 -13.43
C VAL A 132 -3.99 -1.00 -12.51
N GLY A 133 -4.07 -0.59 -11.23
CA GLY A 133 -3.06 -0.92 -10.22
C GLY A 133 -2.88 -2.44 -10.05
N SER A 134 -3.97 -3.21 -10.05
CA SER A 134 -3.91 -4.67 -9.93
C SER A 134 -3.28 -5.36 -11.14
N TYR A 135 -3.43 -4.76 -12.32
CA TYR A 135 -2.80 -5.21 -13.55
C TYR A 135 -1.30 -4.91 -13.54
N VAL A 136 -0.92 -3.67 -13.22
CA VAL A 136 0.49 -3.25 -13.14
C VAL A 136 1.26 -4.05 -12.09
N TRP A 137 0.63 -4.39 -10.96
CA TRP A 137 1.25 -5.22 -9.93
C TRP A 137 1.58 -6.66 -10.41
N ARG A 138 0.84 -7.16 -11.40
CA ARG A 138 0.95 -8.53 -11.89
C ARG A 138 1.83 -8.65 -13.14
N ALA A 139 2.18 -7.52 -13.76
CA ALA A 139 3.05 -7.40 -14.91
C ALA A 139 4.50 -7.18 -14.46
#